data_AF-T1HXX7-F1
#
_entry.id   AF-T1HXX7-F1
#
_cell.length_a   1.000
_cell.length_b   1.000
_cell.length_c   1.000
_cell.angle_alpha   90.00
_cell.angle_beta   90.00
_cell.angle_gamma   90.00
#
_symmetry.space_group_name_H-M   'P 1'
#
loop_
_entity.id
_entity.type
_entity.pdbx_description
1 polymer ?
#
loop_
_entity_poly.entity_id
_entity_poly.type
_entity_poly.pdbx_seq_one_letter_code
_entity_poly.pdbx_strand_id
1 'polypeptide(L)'
;SSRESGRLKDPNQRRVLDDATRQRRARQAIEALDNDNFHDDPHGDLVANKNAPKFKDTLNSSESKRGKRSRTADYYKFKYRKTFSQMVEYETLCRAEEPKFTGAVVPPSNFPPRNFCSPCGFPSHYNCITCGAKYCSVACLKIHSETRCLKWTV
;
A
#
# COMPACT_ATOMS: atom_id res chain seq x y z
N SER A 1 -28.97 -27.72 -24.20
CA SER A 1 -27.54 -27.41 -24.34
C SER A 1 -27.17 -26.38 -23.27
N SER A 2 -26.77 -26.84 -22.09
CA SER A 2 -26.36 -25.94 -21.01
C SER A 2 -24.89 -25.61 -21.20
N ARG A 3 -24.59 -24.33 -21.47
CA ARG A 3 -23.23 -23.81 -21.48
C ARG A 3 -22.82 -23.52 -20.04
N GLU A 4 -22.32 -24.53 -19.34
CA GLU A 4 -21.62 -24.28 -18.07
C GLU A 4 -20.20 -23.77 -18.36
N SER A 5 -19.90 -22.59 -17.83
CA SER A 5 -18.57 -21.99 -17.86
C SER A 5 -17.61 -22.86 -17.04
N GLY A 6 -16.72 -23.57 -17.73
CA GLY A 6 -15.68 -24.44 -17.17
C GLY A 6 -14.56 -23.68 -16.47
N ARG A 7 -14.87 -22.71 -15.61
CA ARG A 7 -13.87 -22.23 -14.64
C ARG A 7 -13.77 -23.31 -13.56
N LEU A 8 -12.95 -24.32 -13.82
CA LEU A 8 -12.54 -25.31 -12.83
C LEU A 8 -12.18 -24.55 -11.56
N LYS A 9 -13.01 -24.72 -10.51
CA LYS A 9 -12.69 -24.24 -9.17
C LYS A 9 -11.48 -25.06 -8.76
N ASP A 10 -10.31 -24.46 -8.93
CA ASP A 10 -9.05 -25.03 -8.52
C ASP A 10 -9.22 -25.54 -7.06
N PRO A 11 -9.10 -26.87 -6.82
CA PRO A 11 -9.33 -27.44 -5.49
C PRO A 11 -8.37 -26.86 -4.44
N ASN A 12 -7.28 -26.23 -4.89
CA ASN A 12 -6.33 -25.52 -4.05
C ASN A 12 -6.90 -24.20 -3.46
N GLN A 13 -8.03 -23.69 -3.97
CA GLN A 13 -8.68 -22.47 -3.45
C GLN A 13 -9.34 -22.65 -2.08
N ARG A 14 -9.56 -23.89 -1.62
CA ARG A 14 -10.22 -24.20 -0.33
C ARG A 14 -9.32 -25.02 0.60
N ARG A 15 -8.00 -24.87 0.47
CA ARG A 15 -7.06 -25.52 1.38
C ARG A 15 -7.04 -24.78 2.72
N VAL A 16 -7.15 -25.52 3.82
CA VAL A 16 -6.88 -25.01 5.16
C VAL A 16 -5.38 -24.72 5.24
N LEU A 17 -5.03 -23.46 5.48
CA LEU A 17 -3.64 -23.07 5.74
C LEU A 17 -3.36 -23.15 7.24
N ASP A 18 -2.12 -23.46 7.59
CA ASP A 18 -1.61 -23.33 8.95
C ASP A 18 -1.45 -21.85 9.32
N ASP A 19 -1.30 -21.58 10.61
CA ASP A 19 -1.28 -20.21 11.11
C ASP A 19 -0.03 -19.43 10.69
N ALA A 20 1.12 -20.11 10.64
CA ALA A 20 2.37 -19.48 10.20
C ALA A 20 2.28 -19.05 8.74
N THR A 21 1.72 -19.89 7.87
CA THR A 21 1.47 -19.53 6.46
C THR A 21 0.49 -18.36 6.33
N ARG A 22 -0.58 -18.31 7.14
CA ARG A 22 -1.50 -17.16 7.15
C ARG A 22 -0.79 -15.86 7.54
N GLN A 23 0.00 -15.89 8.60
CA GLN A 23 0.77 -14.73 9.05
C GLN A 23 1.81 -14.28 8.02
N ARG A 24 2.43 -15.22 7.28
CA ARG A 24 3.36 -14.89 6.19
C ARG A 24 2.65 -14.14 5.06
N ARG A 25 1.49 -14.63 4.61
CA ARG A 25 0.71 -13.94 3.57
C ARG A 25 0.23 -12.57 4.01
N ALA A 26 -0.17 -12.43 5.28
CA ALA A 26 -0.56 -11.13 5.82
C ALA A 26 0.61 -10.13 5.80
N ARG A 27 1.82 -10.58 6.16
CA ARG A 27 3.04 -9.74 6.07
C ARG A 27 3.39 -9.36 4.64
N GLN A 28 3.34 -10.32 3.70
CA GLN A 28 3.58 -10.03 2.27
C GLN A 28 2.58 -9.02 1.71
N ALA A 29 1.31 -9.09 2.12
CA ALA A 29 0.31 -8.11 1.72
C ALA A 29 0.64 -6.69 2.24
N ILE A 30 1.11 -6.57 3.48
CA ILE A 30 1.56 -5.28 4.03
C ILE A 30 2.78 -4.77 3.26
N GLU A 31 3.77 -5.64 3.02
CA GLU A 31 4.98 -5.30 2.27
C GLU A 31 4.66 -4.84 0.83
N ALA A 32 3.68 -5.46 0.17
CA ALA A 32 3.21 -5.03 -1.15
C ALA A 32 2.60 -3.62 -1.10
N LEU A 33 1.76 -3.34 -0.09
CA LEU A 33 1.18 -2.00 0.10
C LEU A 33 2.25 -0.95 0.43
N ASP A 34 3.28 -1.32 1.18
CA ASP A 34 4.40 -0.43 1.50
C ASP A 34 5.25 -0.12 0.26
N ASN A 35 5.47 -1.09 -0.62
CA ASN A 35 6.16 -0.87 -1.90
C ASN A 35 5.34 0.00 -2.88
N ASP A 36 4.02 -0.16 -2.93
CA ASP A 36 3.15 0.65 -3.79
C ASP A 36 3.11 2.14 -3.38
N ASN A 37 3.45 2.47 -2.13
CA ASN A 37 3.55 3.85 -1.68
C ASN A 37 4.78 4.59 -2.25
N PHE A 38 5.82 3.86 -2.68
CA PHE A 38 7.05 4.43 -3.21
C PHE A 38 7.15 4.21 -4.72
N HIS A 39 6.76 5.22 -5.49
CA HIS A 39 7.13 5.30 -6.90
C HIS A 39 8.20 6.38 -7.06
N ASP A 40 9.34 5.99 -7.63
CA ASP A 40 10.29 6.96 -8.18
C ASP A 40 9.54 7.87 -9.15
N ASP A 41 9.79 9.17 -9.07
CA ASP A 41 9.13 10.15 -9.94
C ASP A 41 9.31 9.71 -11.40
N PRO A 42 8.24 9.34 -12.13
CA PRO A 42 8.34 8.94 -13.53
C PRO A 42 8.85 10.09 -14.42
N HIS A 43 9.00 11.29 -13.85
CA HIS A 43 9.54 12.48 -14.46
C HIS A 43 10.93 12.90 -13.94
N GLY A 44 11.54 12.13 -13.02
CA GLY A 44 12.86 12.43 -12.44
C GLY A 44 13.98 12.54 -13.48
N ASP A 45 13.89 11.70 -14.52
CA ASP A 45 14.81 11.65 -15.66
C ASP A 45 14.21 12.23 -16.96
N LEU A 46 13.12 13.01 -16.89
CA LEU A 46 12.59 13.67 -18.08
C LEU A 46 13.60 14.67 -18.67
N VAL A 47 14.40 14.18 -19.62
CA VAL A 47 15.13 15.01 -20.54
C VAL A 47 14.09 15.61 -21.48
N ALA A 48 13.64 16.83 -21.18
CA ALA A 48 12.69 17.54 -22.02
C ALA A 48 13.16 17.51 -23.49
N ASN A 49 12.42 16.81 -24.35
CA ASN A 49 12.74 16.74 -25.76
C ASN A 49 12.75 18.17 -26.33
N LYS A 50 13.91 18.60 -26.81
CA LYS A 50 14.14 19.96 -27.31
C LYS A 50 13.26 20.30 -28.52
N ASN A 51 12.73 19.27 -29.17
CA ASN A 51 11.90 19.36 -30.36
C ASN A 51 10.39 19.21 -30.07
N ALA A 52 9.99 19.15 -28.79
CA ALA A 52 8.57 19.11 -28.45
C ALA A 52 7.90 20.44 -28.87
N PRO A 53 6.76 20.39 -29.59
CA PRO A 53 6.05 21.58 -30.02
C PRO A 53 5.60 22.38 -28.79
N LYS A 54 6.06 23.63 -28.71
CA LYS A 54 5.72 24.54 -27.60
C LYS A 54 4.34 25.13 -27.89
N PHE A 55 3.30 24.59 -27.28
CA PHE A 55 2.01 25.27 -27.24
C PHE A 55 2.20 26.54 -26.39
N LYS A 56 2.06 27.71 -27.03
CA LYS A 56 2.11 29.00 -26.33
C LYS A 56 0.74 29.22 -25.70
N ASP A 57 0.60 28.99 -24.39
CA ASP A 57 -0.53 29.54 -23.64
C ASP A 57 -0.40 31.06 -23.65
N THR A 58 -1.26 31.71 -24.43
CA THR A 58 -1.36 33.16 -24.52
C THR A 58 -2.03 33.71 -23.27
N LEU A 59 -1.25 33.93 -22.21
CA LEU A 59 -1.67 34.78 -21.11
C LEU A 59 -0.47 35.56 -20.56
N ASN A 60 -0.42 36.83 -20.99
CA ASN A 60 0.30 37.98 -20.44
C ASN A 60 1.84 38.05 -20.57
N SER A 61 2.21 38.93 -21.51
CA SER A 61 3.42 39.75 -21.64
C SER A 61 4.36 39.83 -20.44
N SER A 62 5.63 39.48 -20.64
CA SER A 62 6.72 40.47 -20.62
C SER A 62 8.06 39.82 -20.99
N GLU A 63 8.80 40.58 -21.79
CA GLU A 63 10.20 40.39 -22.15
C GLU A 63 11.04 39.75 -21.03
N SER A 64 11.49 38.51 -21.20
CA SER A 64 12.58 38.00 -20.36
C SER A 64 13.44 36.99 -21.11
N LYS A 65 14.71 37.36 -21.13
CA LYS A 65 15.93 36.65 -21.53
C LYS A 65 15.81 35.13 -21.45
N ARG A 66 16.53 34.45 -22.36
CA ARG A 66 16.92 33.02 -22.29
C ARG A 66 17.44 32.65 -20.89
N GLY A 67 16.53 32.43 -19.96
CA GLY A 67 16.81 31.88 -18.65
C GLY A 67 16.71 30.38 -18.77
N LYS A 68 17.74 29.65 -18.31
CA LYS A 68 17.59 28.29 -17.77
C LYS A 68 16.19 28.21 -17.16
N ARG A 69 15.32 27.30 -17.62
CA ARG A 69 14.04 27.02 -16.95
C ARG A 69 14.39 26.90 -15.47
N SER A 70 14.08 27.93 -14.71
CA SER A 70 14.41 27.97 -13.29
C SER A 70 13.67 26.78 -12.73
N ARG A 71 14.43 25.83 -12.17
CA ARG A 71 13.83 24.68 -11.51
C ARG A 71 12.92 25.26 -10.44
N THR A 72 11.61 25.23 -10.70
CA THR A 72 10.57 25.77 -9.82
C THR A 72 10.80 25.21 -8.42
N ALA A 73 10.37 25.92 -7.38
CA ALA A 73 10.48 25.42 -6.00
C ALA A 73 9.97 23.97 -5.87
N ASP A 74 8.96 23.60 -6.65
CA ASP A 74 8.41 22.25 -6.70
C ASP A 74 9.38 21.19 -7.25
N TYR A 75 10.26 21.54 -8.20
CA TYR A 75 11.34 20.65 -8.65
C TYR A 75 12.29 20.28 -7.50
N TYR A 76 12.66 21.25 -6.66
CA TYR A 76 13.55 21.00 -5.53
C TYR A 76 12.84 20.29 -4.37
N LYS A 77 11.55 20.56 -4.14
CA LYS A 77 10.72 19.79 -3.20
C LYS A 77 10.63 18.32 -3.58
N PHE A 78 10.47 18.01 -4.87
CA PHE A 78 10.43 16.64 -5.37
C PHE A 78 11.81 15.98 -5.36
N LYS A 79 12.84 16.65 -5.90
CA LYS A 79 14.21 16.10 -5.97
C LYS A 79 14.81 15.81 -4.60
N TYR A 80 14.53 16.63 -3.60
CA TYR A 80 15.05 16.47 -2.24
C TYR A 80 14.00 15.90 -1.27
N ARG A 81 12.93 15.27 -1.80
CA ARG A 81 11.97 14.58 -0.96
C ARG A 81 12.66 13.38 -0.33
N LYS A 82 12.96 13.47 0.97
CA LYS A 82 13.44 12.34 1.75
C LYS A 82 12.28 11.40 2.03
N THR A 83 12.50 10.10 1.90
CA THR A 83 11.54 9.09 2.37
C THR A 83 11.47 9.11 3.89
N PHE A 84 10.39 8.56 4.44
CA PHE A 84 10.29 8.39 5.89
C PHE A 84 11.48 7.58 6.43
N SER A 85 11.88 6.50 5.75
CA SER A 85 13.04 5.68 6.12
C SER A 85 14.34 6.49 6.15
N GLN A 86 14.59 7.33 5.12
CA GLN A 86 15.75 8.21 5.09
C GLN A 86 15.74 9.27 6.21
N MET A 87 14.56 9.72 6.63
CA MET A 87 14.43 10.64 7.77
C MET A 87 14.74 9.94 9.10
N VAL A 88 14.29 8.69 9.28
CA VAL A 88 14.58 7.85 10.47
C VAL A 88 16.08 7.52 10.55
N GLU A 89 16.72 7.17 9.44
CA GLU A 89 18.17 6.92 9.38
C GLU A 89 18.97 8.19 9.74
N TYR A 90 18.57 9.35 9.21
CA TYR A 90 19.20 10.63 9.53
C TYR A 90 19.06 10.99 11.01
N GLU A 91 17.88 10.81 11.59
CA GLU A 91 17.65 11.01 13.04
C GLU A 91 18.55 10.09 13.87
N THR A 92 18.69 8.83 13.46
CA THR A 92 19.55 7.85 14.13
C THR A 92 21.02 8.27 14.12
N LEU A 93 21.51 8.86 13.04
CA LEU A 93 22.90 9.29 12.87
C LEU A 93 23.20 10.66 13.53
N CYS A 94 22.28 11.62 13.42
CA CYS A 94 22.53 13.01 13.81
C CYS A 94 21.97 13.38 15.18
N ARG A 95 21.00 12.61 15.71
CA ARG A 95 20.28 12.92 16.95
C ARG A 95 20.14 11.68 17.83
N ALA A 96 21.26 11.00 18.07
CA ALA A 96 21.27 9.71 18.75
C ALA A 96 20.68 9.74 20.18
N GLU A 97 20.74 10.90 20.86
CA GLU A 97 20.28 11.10 22.25
C GLU A 97 18.82 11.58 22.37
N GLU A 98 18.16 12.00 21.27
CA GLU A 98 16.74 12.41 21.32
C GLU A 98 15.78 11.19 21.28
N PRO A 99 14.54 11.33 21.80
CA PRO A 99 13.53 10.29 21.69
C PRO A 99 13.20 9.98 20.22
N LYS A 100 13.58 8.79 19.77
CA LYS A 100 13.46 8.37 18.37
C LYS A 100 12.04 7.90 18.07
N PHE A 101 11.60 8.07 16.83
CA PHE A 101 10.35 7.47 16.35
C PHE A 101 10.30 5.95 16.60
N THR A 102 11.42 5.24 16.39
CA THR A 102 11.51 3.79 16.63
C THR A 102 11.42 3.38 18.09
N GLY A 103 11.62 4.31 19.02
CA GLY A 103 11.46 4.10 20.45
C GLY A 103 10.02 4.28 20.94
N ALA A 104 9.12 4.83 20.11
CA ALA A 104 7.71 5.02 20.42
C ALA A 104 6.90 3.71 20.31
N VAL A 105 7.42 2.62 20.90
CA VAL A 105 6.78 1.31 20.91
C VAL A 105 5.97 1.15 22.19
N VAL A 106 4.71 0.78 22.04
CA VAL A 106 3.81 0.47 23.15
C VAL A 106 3.93 -1.02 23.50
N PRO A 107 3.93 -1.40 24.80
CA PRO A 107 3.90 -2.80 25.19
C PRO A 107 2.66 -3.54 24.64
N PRO A 108 2.72 -4.89 24.55
CA PRO A 108 1.58 -5.68 24.08
C PRO A 108 0.34 -5.46 24.96
N SER A 109 -0.84 -5.66 24.36
CA SER A 109 -2.12 -5.51 25.06
C SER A 109 -2.23 -6.47 26.26
N ASN A 110 -2.62 -5.94 27.42
CA ASN A 110 -2.98 -6.73 28.60
C ASN A 110 -4.37 -7.39 28.48
N PHE A 111 -5.16 -7.01 27.48
CA PHE A 111 -6.52 -7.51 27.27
C PHE A 111 -6.59 -8.54 26.14
N PRO A 112 -7.47 -9.54 26.25
CA PRO A 112 -7.63 -10.55 25.21
C PRO A 112 -8.16 -9.94 23.91
N PRO A 113 -7.73 -10.47 22.74
CA PRO A 113 -8.16 -9.96 21.45
C PRO A 113 -9.66 -10.16 21.24
N ARG A 114 -10.34 -9.13 20.74
CA ARG A 114 -11.76 -9.20 20.36
C ARG A 114 -11.90 -9.69 18.93
N ASN A 115 -12.84 -10.61 18.70
CA ASN A 115 -13.09 -11.18 17.39
C ASN A 115 -14.27 -10.49 16.72
N PHE A 116 -13.99 -9.65 15.71
CA PHE A 116 -15.00 -8.94 14.93
C PHE A 116 -15.10 -9.48 13.51
N CYS A 117 -16.32 -9.49 12.97
CA CYS A 117 -16.60 -9.85 11.60
C CYS A 117 -15.96 -8.84 10.64
N SER A 118 -15.11 -9.30 9.72
CA SER A 118 -14.43 -8.41 8.76
C SER A 118 -15.41 -7.65 7.84
N PRO A 119 -16.51 -8.27 7.34
CA PRO A 119 -17.51 -7.54 6.55
C PRO A 119 -18.36 -6.50 7.28
N CYS A 120 -18.80 -6.75 8.52
CA CYS A 120 -19.84 -5.94 9.19
C CYS A 120 -19.51 -5.46 10.60
N GLY A 121 -18.36 -5.83 11.18
CA GLY A 121 -17.89 -5.33 12.47
C GLY A 121 -18.56 -5.95 13.72
N PHE A 122 -19.62 -6.74 13.58
CA PHE A 122 -20.25 -7.42 14.72
C PHE A 122 -19.38 -8.54 15.31
N PRO A 123 -19.57 -8.92 16.59
CA PRO A 123 -18.88 -10.06 17.19
C PRO A 123 -19.01 -11.32 16.35
N SER A 124 -17.91 -12.04 16.19
CA SER A 124 -17.82 -13.17 15.28
C SER A 124 -17.25 -14.41 15.97
N HIS A 125 -17.91 -15.55 15.78
CA HIS A 125 -17.47 -16.85 16.28
C HIS A 125 -16.82 -17.73 15.22
N TYR A 126 -17.04 -17.45 13.93
CA TYR A 126 -16.51 -18.27 12.84
C TYR A 126 -15.26 -17.67 12.20
N ASN A 127 -14.45 -18.52 11.58
CA ASN A 127 -13.22 -18.17 10.89
C ASN A 127 -13.19 -18.77 9.47
N CYS A 128 -12.67 -17.99 8.52
CA CYS A 128 -12.48 -18.46 7.16
C CYS A 128 -11.34 -19.48 7.10
N ILE A 129 -11.56 -20.62 6.42
CA ILE A 129 -10.57 -21.69 6.29
C ILE A 129 -9.31 -21.29 5.51
N THR A 130 -9.42 -20.33 4.59
CA THR A 130 -8.31 -19.92 3.71
C THR A 130 -7.44 -18.86 4.37
N CYS A 131 -8.04 -17.75 4.82
CA CYS A 131 -7.31 -16.59 5.33
C CYS A 131 -7.43 -16.36 6.84
N GLY A 132 -8.27 -17.14 7.55
CA GLY A 132 -8.46 -17.00 9.00
C GLY A 132 -9.33 -15.82 9.43
N ALA A 133 -9.77 -14.97 8.50
CA ALA A 133 -10.62 -13.81 8.80
C ALA A 133 -11.95 -14.24 9.45
N LYS A 134 -12.40 -13.46 10.43
CA LYS A 134 -13.60 -13.75 11.21
C LYS A 134 -14.87 -13.29 10.47
N TYR A 135 -15.94 -14.07 10.54
CA TYR A 135 -17.26 -13.71 10.01
C TYR A 135 -18.42 -14.16 10.92
N CYS A 136 -19.50 -13.36 10.99
CA CYS A 136 -20.63 -13.66 11.87
C CYS A 136 -21.71 -14.56 11.23
N SER A 137 -21.86 -14.54 9.90
CA SER A 137 -22.93 -15.25 9.19
C SER A 137 -22.49 -15.76 7.81
N VAL A 138 -23.26 -16.68 7.22
CA VAL A 138 -23.01 -17.21 5.87
C VAL A 138 -23.07 -16.10 4.81
N ALA A 139 -23.94 -15.11 4.99
CA ALA A 139 -24.00 -13.93 4.12
C ALA A 139 -22.66 -13.16 4.15
N CYS A 140 -22.11 -12.94 5.36
CA CYS A 140 -20.80 -12.32 5.52
C CYS A 140 -19.67 -13.19 4.94
N LEU A 141 -19.75 -14.52 5.06
CA LEU A 141 -18.80 -15.43 4.43
C LEU A 141 -18.81 -15.30 2.91
N LYS A 142 -19.99 -15.20 2.29
CA LYS A 142 -20.12 -15.02 0.84
C LYS A 142 -19.43 -13.72 0.39
N ILE A 143 -19.80 -12.59 1.00
CA ILE A 143 -19.19 -11.28 0.73
C ILE A 143 -17.68 -11.34 0.95
N HIS A 144 -17.24 -11.93 2.06
CA HIS A 144 -15.82 -12.12 2.35
C HIS A 144 -15.12 -12.90 1.25
N SER A 145 -15.67 -14.04 0.82
CA SER A 145 -15.08 -14.90 -0.21
C SER A 145 -14.97 -14.23 -1.58
N GLU A 146 -15.84 -13.26 -1.87
CA GLU A 146 -15.90 -12.53 -3.13
C GLU A 146 -14.89 -11.38 -3.16
N THR A 147 -14.88 -10.52 -2.14
CA THR A 147 -14.16 -9.24 -2.18
C THR A 147 -13.05 -9.05 -1.16
N ARG A 148 -13.04 -9.82 -0.05
CA ARG A 148 -12.12 -9.58 1.09
C ARG A 148 -11.20 -10.75 1.43
N CYS A 149 -11.37 -11.89 0.79
CA CYS A 149 -10.57 -13.07 1.06
C CYS A 149 -9.19 -12.90 0.42
N LEU A 150 -8.14 -13.01 1.23
CA LEU A 150 -6.72 -13.06 0.84
C LEU A 150 -6.35 -14.35 0.07
N LYS A 151 -7.26 -14.86 -0.77
CA LYS A 151 -7.07 -16.06 -1.59
C LYS A 151 -6.09 -15.82 -2.74
N TRP A 152 -5.91 -14.57 -3.17
CA TRP A 152 -5.07 -14.16 -4.31
C TRP A 152 -3.83 -13.36 -3.91
N THR A 153 -3.64 -13.05 -2.62
CA THR A 153 -2.38 -12.45 -2.18
C THR A 153 -1.32 -13.53 -2.20
N VAL A 154 -0.45 -13.45 -3.21
CA VAL A 154 0.69 -14.33 -3.45
C VAL A 154 1.75 -14.13 -2.38
#